data_AF-M1C1J2-F1
#
_entry.id   AF-M1C1J2-F1
#
_cell.length_a   1.000
_cell.length_b   1.000
_cell.length_c   1.000
_cell.angle_alpha   90.00
_cell.angle_beta   90.00
_cell.angle_gamma   90.00
#
_symmetry.space_group_name_H-M   'P 1'
#
loop_
_entity.id
_entity.type
_entity.pdbx_description
1 polymer ?
#
loop_
_entity_poly.entity_id
_entity_poly.type
_entity_poly.pdbx_seq_one_letter_code
_entity_poly.pdbx_strand_id
1 'polypeptide(L)'
;MALASNSSRSNIEAKIFHHAGWKESFSAIVGGDEVKAGKPSPEIFLEAAKRLNMDPSSFLVIEDSIPGVTAGKAAGMAVVAVPSLAKQSHLYTSADEVINSLLDLQLEKWGLPAFQDRIEGTLPLEPWCIGGPVIKGFGRGSKVLGIPTANLSPEGYSAILSEHPAGVYFGWAGLSGRGVYKMVMSIGWNPFFNNTEKTIEPWLLHDFNEDFYGEELHLVVVGYIRPEATFSSLEALIAKIHEDRKIAERALELPQYLKYKDDPYLESSLHQEN
;
A
#
# COMPACT_ATOMS: atom_id res chain seq x y z
N MET A 1 -4.15 -14.53 17.07
CA MET A 1 -3.76 -14.94 15.69
C MET A 1 -2.90 -16.20 15.75
N ALA A 2 -2.64 -16.85 14.61
CA ALA A 2 -1.63 -17.91 14.51
C ALA A 2 -0.61 -17.63 13.40
N LEU A 3 0.60 -18.16 13.55
CA LEU A 3 1.65 -18.13 12.54
C LEU A 3 1.99 -19.55 12.09
N ALA A 4 1.85 -19.84 10.80
CA ALA A 4 2.15 -21.15 10.22
C ALA A 4 3.17 -20.99 9.09
N SER A 5 4.32 -21.66 9.16
CA SER A 5 5.39 -21.54 8.16
C SER A 5 6.10 -22.87 7.91
N ASN A 6 6.51 -23.13 6.66
CA ASN A 6 7.34 -24.30 6.31
C ASN A 6 8.76 -24.25 6.93
N SER A 7 9.17 -23.10 7.51
CA SER A 7 10.40 -23.01 8.29
C SER A 7 10.29 -23.81 9.59
N SER A 8 11.42 -24.26 10.13
CA SER A 8 11.43 -24.91 11.45
C SER A 8 10.96 -23.95 12.55
N ARG A 9 10.40 -24.50 13.62
CA ARG A 9 9.97 -23.72 14.79
C ARG A 9 11.09 -22.83 15.34
N SER A 10 12.30 -23.37 15.43
CA SER A 10 13.49 -22.63 15.87
C SER A 10 13.82 -21.43 14.98
N ASN A 11 13.72 -21.58 13.66
CA ASN A 11 13.99 -20.50 12.71
C ASN A 11 12.91 -19.41 12.77
N ILE A 12 11.66 -19.79 12.98
CA ILE A 12 10.55 -18.84 13.17
C ILE A 12 10.79 -18.02 14.45
N GLU A 13 11.07 -18.71 15.57
CA GLU A 13 11.30 -18.05 16.86
C GLU A 13 12.50 -17.11 16.81
N ALA A 14 13.60 -17.51 16.16
CA ALA A 14 14.76 -16.64 15.97
C ALA A 14 14.41 -15.36 15.20
N LYS A 15 13.60 -15.45 14.14
CA LYS A 15 13.19 -14.28 13.35
C LYS A 15 12.28 -13.34 14.14
N ILE A 16 11.23 -13.86 14.78
CA ILE A 16 10.27 -13.02 15.51
C ILE A 16 10.84 -12.46 16.81
N PHE A 17 11.88 -13.10 17.39
CA PHE A 17 12.51 -12.65 18.64
C PHE A 17 13.08 -11.22 18.53
N HIS A 18 13.55 -10.84 17.34
CA HIS A 18 14.09 -9.51 17.10
C HIS A 18 13.03 -8.42 16.96
N HIS A 19 11.74 -8.79 16.94
CA HIS A 19 10.62 -7.86 16.78
C HIS A 19 9.75 -7.85 18.04
N ALA A 20 9.86 -6.77 18.82
CA ALA A 20 9.09 -6.61 20.05
C ALA A 20 7.57 -6.72 19.80
N GLY A 21 6.86 -7.51 20.62
CA GLY A 21 5.41 -7.70 20.54
C GLY A 21 4.94 -8.74 19.52
N TRP A 22 5.82 -9.24 18.64
CA TRP A 22 5.42 -10.19 17.60
C TRP A 22 5.08 -11.56 18.18
N LYS A 23 5.90 -12.08 19.08
CA LYS A 23 5.66 -13.40 19.69
C LYS A 23 4.34 -13.41 20.47
N GLU A 24 4.04 -12.32 21.16
CA GLU A 24 2.86 -12.12 21.98
C GLU A 24 1.58 -11.98 21.13
N SER A 25 1.72 -11.58 19.87
CA SER A 25 0.60 -11.43 18.93
C SER A 25 0.02 -12.78 18.44
N PHE A 26 0.78 -13.87 18.58
CA PHE A 26 0.40 -15.21 18.12
C PHE A 26 0.05 -16.13 19.30
N SER A 27 -1.22 -16.55 19.37
CA SER A 27 -1.70 -17.55 20.33
C SER A 27 -1.26 -18.97 19.96
N ALA A 28 -0.89 -19.19 18.70
CA ALA A 28 -0.28 -20.42 18.22
C ALA A 28 0.78 -20.10 17.15
N ILE A 29 1.89 -20.82 17.18
CA ILE A 29 2.91 -20.81 16.13
C ILE A 29 3.11 -22.27 15.72
N VAL A 30 3.25 -22.57 14.44
CA VAL A 30 3.46 -23.92 13.91
C VAL A 30 4.58 -23.87 12.87
N GLY A 31 5.67 -24.59 13.13
CA GLY A 31 6.76 -24.81 12.19
C GLY A 31 6.52 -26.02 11.28
N GLY A 32 7.22 -26.06 10.15
CA GLY A 32 7.14 -27.17 9.19
C GLY A 32 7.68 -28.49 9.74
N ASP A 33 8.53 -28.42 10.77
CA ASP A 33 9.05 -29.56 11.54
C ASP A 33 8.05 -30.11 12.58
N GLU A 34 6.92 -29.42 12.79
CA GLU A 34 5.85 -29.85 13.70
C GLU A 34 4.71 -30.60 12.97
N VAL A 35 4.84 -30.80 11.65
CA VAL A 35 3.87 -31.53 10.80
C VAL A 35 4.56 -32.58 9.94
N LYS A 36 3.80 -33.55 9.42
CA LYS A 36 4.37 -34.63 8.58
C LYS A 36 4.66 -34.13 7.17
N ALA A 37 3.79 -33.27 6.65
CA ALA A 37 3.95 -32.63 5.34
C ALA A 37 3.68 -31.13 5.46
N GLY A 38 4.64 -30.31 5.05
CA GLY A 38 4.46 -28.86 4.93
C GLY A 38 3.60 -28.47 3.73
N LYS A 39 3.37 -27.16 3.56
CA LYS A 39 2.66 -26.57 2.43
C LYS A 39 3.28 -27.11 1.11
N PRO A 40 2.47 -27.60 0.15
CA PRO A 40 1.03 -27.37 -0.05
C PRO A 40 0.07 -28.29 0.71
N SER A 41 0.57 -29.18 1.58
CA SER A 41 -0.30 -29.96 2.48
C SER A 41 -1.06 -29.03 3.44
N PRO A 42 -2.34 -29.31 3.77
CA PRO A 42 -3.12 -28.50 4.71
C PRO A 42 -2.72 -28.70 6.18
N GLU A 43 -1.89 -29.70 6.48
CA GLU A 43 -1.58 -30.13 7.86
C GLU A 43 -1.16 -28.97 8.78
N ILE A 44 -0.35 -28.04 8.27
CA ILE A 44 0.14 -26.92 9.08
C ILE A 44 -0.96 -25.95 9.52
N PHE A 45 -1.95 -25.72 8.65
CA PHE A 45 -3.08 -24.86 8.96
C PHE A 45 -4.11 -25.60 9.83
N LEU A 46 -4.32 -26.89 9.59
CA LEU A 46 -5.19 -27.72 10.44
C LEU A 46 -4.62 -27.85 11.86
N GLU A 47 -3.31 -27.99 12.00
CA GLU A 47 -2.65 -28.00 13.31
C GLU A 47 -2.76 -26.63 14.00
N ALA A 48 -2.63 -25.51 13.27
CA ALA A 48 -2.86 -24.18 13.81
C ALA A 48 -4.30 -24.00 14.32
N ALA A 49 -5.30 -24.43 13.54
CA ALA A 49 -6.71 -24.39 13.92
C ALA A 49 -6.99 -25.23 15.17
N LYS A 50 -6.40 -26.43 15.24
CA LYS A 50 -6.48 -27.31 16.42
C LYS A 50 -5.88 -26.67 17.67
N ARG A 51 -4.70 -26.02 17.58
CA ARG A 51 -4.08 -25.32 18.72
C ARG A 51 -4.91 -24.15 19.22
N LEU A 52 -5.66 -23.50 18.33
CA LEU A 52 -6.59 -22.42 18.68
C LEU A 52 -7.98 -22.92 19.08
N ASN A 53 -8.25 -24.22 18.97
CA ASN A 53 -9.55 -24.84 19.25
C ASN A 53 -10.71 -24.17 18.47
N MET A 54 -10.48 -23.90 17.18
CA MET A 54 -11.44 -23.26 16.28
C MET A 54 -11.62 -24.10 15.01
N ASP A 55 -12.80 -23.99 14.40
CA ASP A 55 -13.09 -24.66 13.13
C ASP A 55 -12.28 -24.03 11.98
N PRO A 56 -11.70 -24.82 11.06
CA PRO A 56 -10.94 -24.29 9.93
C PRO A 56 -11.70 -23.26 9.08
N SER A 57 -13.02 -23.43 8.89
CA SER A 57 -13.83 -22.48 8.11
C SER A 57 -13.94 -21.09 8.74
N SER A 58 -13.57 -20.94 10.01
CA SER A 58 -13.54 -19.65 10.72
C SER A 58 -12.22 -18.89 10.54
N PHE A 59 -11.26 -19.43 9.78
CA PHE A 59 -9.97 -18.81 9.55
C PHE A 59 -9.90 -18.05 8.23
N LEU A 60 -9.28 -16.88 8.29
CA LEU A 60 -8.72 -16.17 7.15
C LEU A 60 -7.21 -16.40 7.13
N VAL A 61 -6.71 -17.04 6.08
CA VAL A 61 -5.28 -17.23 5.83
C VAL A 61 -4.77 -16.09 4.96
N ILE A 62 -3.64 -15.50 5.35
CA ILE A 62 -2.91 -14.49 4.57
C ILE A 62 -1.61 -15.15 4.10
N GLU A 63 -1.40 -15.22 2.79
CA GLU A 63 -0.28 -15.97 2.19
C GLU A 63 0.36 -15.24 1.02
N ASP A 64 1.67 -15.35 0.88
CA ASP A 64 2.45 -14.73 -0.19
C ASP A 64 2.99 -15.74 -1.22
N SER A 65 2.66 -17.03 -1.05
CA SER A 65 3.20 -18.13 -1.85
C SER A 65 2.12 -19.08 -2.38
N ILE A 66 2.30 -19.59 -3.61
CA ILE A 66 1.37 -20.57 -4.21
C ILE A 66 1.22 -21.83 -3.34
N PRO A 67 2.29 -22.44 -2.78
CA PRO A 67 2.13 -23.58 -1.88
C PRO A 67 1.30 -23.24 -0.65
N GLY A 68 1.47 -22.05 -0.07
CA GLY A 68 0.71 -21.61 1.09
C GLY A 68 -0.77 -21.39 0.79
N VAL A 69 -1.09 -20.72 -0.32
CA VAL A 69 -2.48 -20.57 -0.77
C VAL A 69 -3.13 -21.93 -0.99
N THR A 70 -2.42 -22.84 -1.67
CA THR A 70 -2.92 -24.20 -1.93
C THR A 70 -3.21 -24.94 -0.63
N ALA A 71 -2.32 -24.85 0.36
CA ALA A 71 -2.51 -25.46 1.68
C ALA A 71 -3.69 -24.87 2.44
N GLY A 72 -3.87 -23.53 2.42
CA GLY A 72 -4.99 -22.87 3.09
C GLY A 72 -6.34 -23.29 2.50
N LYS A 73 -6.43 -23.35 1.17
CA LYS A 73 -7.63 -23.85 0.47
C LYS A 73 -7.88 -25.33 0.76
N ALA A 74 -6.84 -26.16 0.75
CA ALA A 74 -6.97 -27.59 1.07
C ALA A 74 -7.41 -27.83 2.54
N ALA A 75 -7.15 -26.88 3.44
CA ALA A 75 -7.61 -26.91 4.83
C ALA A 75 -9.06 -26.45 5.00
N GLY A 76 -9.74 -26.03 3.93
CA GLY A 76 -11.11 -25.51 3.98
C GLY A 76 -11.21 -24.07 4.51
N MET A 77 -10.11 -23.31 4.48
CA MET A 77 -10.06 -21.93 4.97
C MET A 77 -10.29 -20.91 3.84
N ALA A 78 -10.71 -19.71 4.22
CA ALA A 78 -10.65 -18.55 3.33
C ALA A 78 -9.19 -18.09 3.18
N VAL A 79 -8.79 -17.67 1.99
CA VAL A 79 -7.39 -17.29 1.69
C VAL A 79 -7.35 -15.96 0.94
N VAL A 80 -6.62 -15.00 1.51
CA VAL A 80 -6.18 -13.78 0.84
C VAL A 80 -4.71 -13.96 0.45
N ALA A 81 -4.43 -13.85 -0.85
CA ALA A 81 -3.07 -13.87 -1.37
C ALA A 81 -2.49 -12.46 -1.43
N VAL A 82 -1.25 -12.31 -0.97
CA VAL A 82 -0.44 -11.08 -1.06
C VAL A 82 0.88 -11.43 -1.76
N PRO A 83 0.90 -11.57 -3.09
CA PRO A 83 2.08 -12.05 -3.81
C PRO A 83 3.30 -11.16 -3.54
N SER A 84 4.45 -11.76 -3.22
CA SER A 84 5.69 -10.98 -2.99
C SER A 84 6.10 -10.18 -4.24
N LEU A 85 5.64 -10.59 -5.42
CA LEU A 85 5.82 -9.89 -6.69
C LEU A 85 4.46 -9.62 -7.34
N ALA A 86 4.09 -8.35 -7.46
CA ALA A 86 2.80 -7.93 -8.06
C ALA A 86 2.55 -8.50 -9.47
N LYS A 87 3.60 -8.78 -10.25
CA LYS A 87 3.47 -9.39 -11.59
C LYS A 87 2.95 -10.82 -11.56
N GLN A 88 2.98 -11.47 -10.40
CA GLN A 88 2.57 -12.87 -10.23
C GLN A 88 1.13 -13.04 -9.74
N SER A 89 0.37 -11.96 -9.53
CA SER A 89 -1.01 -12.03 -9.01
C SER A 89 -1.92 -12.97 -9.82
N HIS A 90 -1.70 -13.08 -11.13
CA HIS A 90 -2.43 -14.01 -12.02
C HIS A 90 -2.18 -15.50 -11.73
N LEU A 91 -1.15 -15.85 -10.96
CA LEU A 91 -0.83 -17.24 -10.58
C LEU A 91 -1.63 -17.72 -9.35
N TYR A 92 -2.25 -16.81 -8.60
CA TYR A 92 -2.95 -17.09 -7.35
C TYR A 92 -4.45 -17.35 -7.56
N THR A 93 -4.80 -18.09 -8.62
CA THR A 93 -6.18 -18.29 -9.08
C THR A 93 -7.07 -19.05 -8.09
N SER A 94 -6.48 -19.77 -7.13
CA SER A 94 -7.20 -20.51 -6.10
C SER A 94 -7.50 -19.72 -4.83
N ALA A 95 -6.89 -18.53 -4.66
CA ALA A 95 -7.19 -17.65 -3.54
C ALA A 95 -8.59 -17.05 -3.66
N ASP A 96 -9.21 -16.73 -2.54
CA ASP A 96 -10.54 -16.08 -2.52
C ASP A 96 -10.44 -14.58 -2.85
N GLU A 97 -9.31 -13.95 -2.51
CA GLU A 97 -8.96 -12.59 -2.94
C GLU A 97 -7.44 -12.50 -3.16
N VAL A 98 -7.02 -11.70 -4.15
CA VAL A 98 -5.61 -11.38 -4.39
C VAL A 98 -5.45 -9.87 -4.24
N ILE A 99 -4.61 -9.44 -3.29
CA ILE A 99 -4.29 -8.03 -3.05
C ILE A 99 -2.81 -7.77 -3.30
N ASN A 100 -2.46 -6.51 -3.59
CA ASN A 100 -1.08 -6.14 -3.92
C ASN A 100 -0.25 -5.79 -2.69
N SER A 101 -0.91 -5.45 -1.58
CA SER A 101 -0.26 -5.11 -0.31
C SER A 101 -1.18 -5.39 0.87
N LEU A 102 -0.60 -5.59 2.05
CA LEU A 102 -1.35 -5.63 3.30
C LEU A 102 -2.07 -4.32 3.61
N LEU A 103 -1.65 -3.18 3.03
CA LEU A 103 -2.38 -1.91 3.14
C LEU A 103 -3.79 -1.98 2.53
N ASP A 104 -4.02 -2.95 1.62
CA ASP A 104 -5.29 -3.16 0.92
C ASP A 104 -6.22 -4.10 1.67
N LEU A 105 -5.73 -4.75 2.74
CA LEU A 105 -6.48 -5.76 3.48
C LEU A 105 -7.66 -5.11 4.23
N GLN A 106 -8.86 -5.64 3.98
CA GLN A 106 -10.10 -5.23 4.65
C GLN A 106 -10.70 -6.46 5.34
N LEU A 107 -10.46 -6.56 6.64
CA LEU A 107 -10.88 -7.68 7.49
C LEU A 107 -12.41 -7.83 7.54
N GLU A 108 -13.13 -6.73 7.40
CA GLU A 108 -14.58 -6.62 7.47
C GLU A 108 -15.28 -7.41 6.35
N LYS A 109 -14.64 -7.52 5.17
CA LYS A 109 -15.12 -8.37 4.06
C LYS A 109 -15.23 -9.84 4.45
N TRP A 110 -14.45 -10.25 5.45
CA TRP A 110 -14.33 -11.61 5.94
C TRP A 110 -15.06 -11.82 7.27
N GLY A 111 -15.88 -10.84 7.71
CA GLY A 111 -16.58 -10.89 8.99
C GLY A 111 -15.67 -10.70 10.21
N LEU A 112 -14.44 -10.25 10.01
CA LEU A 112 -13.50 -9.93 11.07
C LEU A 112 -13.59 -8.43 11.47
N PRO A 113 -13.19 -8.06 12.70
CA PRO A 113 -13.18 -6.66 13.12
C PRO A 113 -12.27 -5.80 12.24
N ALA A 114 -12.73 -4.59 11.92
CA ALA A 114 -11.96 -3.56 11.23
C ALA A 114 -10.65 -3.25 11.98
N PHE A 115 -9.61 -2.88 11.24
CA PHE A 115 -8.45 -2.24 11.84
C PHE A 115 -8.86 -0.89 12.45
N GLN A 116 -8.33 -0.58 13.64
CA GLN A 116 -8.65 0.66 14.36
C GLN A 116 -7.70 1.82 14.00
N ASP A 117 -6.75 1.57 13.10
CA ASP A 117 -5.74 2.52 12.65
C ASP A 117 -6.22 3.41 11.50
N ARG A 118 -7.35 3.08 10.86
CA ARG A 118 -7.95 3.92 9.83
C ARG A 118 -8.64 5.14 10.43
N ILE A 119 -8.30 6.32 9.92
CA ILE A 119 -8.79 7.61 10.41
C ILE A 119 -9.32 8.41 9.22
N GLU A 120 -10.60 8.80 9.25
CA GLU A 120 -11.25 9.53 8.14
C GLU A 120 -11.12 8.84 6.76
N GLY A 121 -11.07 7.50 6.73
CA GLY A 121 -10.91 6.72 5.50
C GLY A 121 -9.47 6.62 4.99
N THR A 122 -8.49 7.09 5.75
CA THR A 122 -7.06 6.96 5.44
C THR A 122 -6.35 6.03 6.40
N LEU A 123 -5.21 5.50 5.98
CA LEU A 123 -4.28 4.75 6.81
C LEU A 123 -3.04 5.63 7.03
N PRO A 124 -2.73 6.06 8.26
CA PRO A 124 -1.51 6.78 8.57
C PRO A 124 -0.27 5.96 8.17
N LEU A 125 0.75 6.63 7.62
CA LEU A 125 2.04 6.02 7.34
C LEU A 125 3.15 6.76 8.10
N GLU A 126 4.30 6.11 8.25
CA GLU A 126 5.53 6.85 8.52
C GLU A 126 5.78 7.82 7.35
N PRO A 127 5.97 9.12 7.61
CA PRO A 127 6.13 10.08 6.54
C PRO A 127 7.36 9.78 5.70
N TRP A 128 7.20 9.96 4.40
CA TRP A 128 8.31 9.83 3.47
C TRP A 128 8.26 10.91 2.41
N CYS A 129 9.44 11.18 1.84
CA CYS A 129 9.67 12.35 1.03
C CYS A 129 10.11 11.97 -0.38
N ILE A 130 9.62 12.73 -1.36
CA ILE A 130 10.03 12.62 -2.75
C ILE A 130 9.89 13.97 -3.43
N GLY A 131 10.78 14.31 -4.35
CA GLY A 131 10.71 15.59 -5.03
C GLY A 131 11.65 15.69 -6.21
N GLY A 132 11.50 16.77 -6.95
CA GLY A 132 12.27 17.08 -8.15
C GLY A 132 11.49 17.98 -9.11
N PRO A 133 12.03 18.23 -10.30
CA PRO A 133 11.38 19.07 -11.29
C PRO A 133 10.12 18.40 -11.84
N VAL A 134 9.04 19.17 -11.98
CA VAL A 134 7.79 18.68 -12.58
C VAL A 134 7.98 18.38 -14.07
N ILE A 135 7.74 17.13 -14.46
CA ILE A 135 7.90 16.67 -15.84
C ILE A 135 6.55 16.52 -16.57
N LYS A 136 6.60 16.58 -17.89
CA LYS A 136 5.42 16.29 -18.72
C LYS A 136 5.05 14.82 -18.62
N GLY A 137 3.76 14.55 -18.40
CA GLY A 137 3.21 13.20 -18.41
C GLY A 137 2.93 12.66 -19.79
N PHE A 138 2.24 11.51 -19.81
CA PHE A 138 1.79 10.83 -21.01
C PHE A 138 0.53 11.44 -21.67
N GLY A 139 0.17 12.67 -21.31
CA GLY A 139 -0.90 13.41 -21.99
C GLY A 139 -2.30 12.77 -21.91
N ARG A 140 -2.62 12.02 -20.84
CA ARG A 140 -3.90 11.29 -20.68
C ARG A 140 -5.13 12.18 -20.46
N GLY A 141 -5.04 13.49 -20.73
CA GLY A 141 -6.17 14.41 -20.64
C GLY A 141 -6.57 14.81 -19.22
N SER A 142 -5.75 14.55 -18.19
CA SER A 142 -6.09 14.84 -16.78
C SER A 142 -6.56 16.28 -16.54
N LYS A 143 -5.97 17.26 -17.22
CA LYS A 143 -6.45 18.66 -17.23
C LYS A 143 -7.84 18.84 -17.84
N VAL A 144 -8.15 18.13 -18.93
CA VAL A 144 -9.49 18.14 -19.56
C VAL A 144 -10.53 17.53 -18.61
N LEU A 145 -10.11 16.63 -17.73
CA LEU A 145 -10.94 16.03 -16.69
C LEU A 145 -11.03 16.88 -15.41
N GLY A 146 -10.41 18.06 -15.36
CA GLY A 146 -10.39 18.94 -14.18
C GLY A 146 -9.47 18.48 -13.05
N ILE A 147 -8.52 17.59 -13.34
CA ILE A 147 -7.62 16.96 -12.35
C ILE A 147 -6.17 17.15 -12.84
N PRO A 148 -5.60 18.37 -12.75
CA PRO A 148 -4.25 18.63 -13.22
C PRO A 148 -3.21 17.91 -12.35
N THR A 149 -2.55 16.89 -12.91
CA THR A 149 -1.46 16.16 -12.24
C THR A 149 -0.08 16.66 -12.66
N ALA A 150 0.85 16.72 -11.70
CA ALA A 150 2.22 17.20 -11.85
C ALA A 150 3.21 16.03 -11.72
N ASN A 151 3.60 15.40 -12.81
CA ASN A 151 4.37 14.16 -12.72
C ASN A 151 5.80 14.40 -12.24
N LEU A 152 6.33 13.44 -11.49
CA LEU A 152 7.71 13.41 -11.02
C LEU A 152 8.47 12.24 -11.63
N SER A 153 9.79 12.41 -11.80
CA SER A 153 10.68 11.32 -12.19
C SER A 153 10.86 10.34 -11.03
N PRO A 154 10.82 9.01 -11.27
CA PRO A 154 11.17 8.02 -10.25
C PRO A 154 12.68 7.87 -10.06
N GLU A 155 13.51 8.51 -10.89
CA GLU A 155 14.97 8.46 -10.79
C GLU A 155 15.45 8.92 -9.40
N GLY A 156 16.36 8.17 -8.79
CA GLY A 156 16.85 8.44 -7.43
C GLY A 156 15.95 7.93 -6.29
N TYR A 157 14.69 7.57 -6.57
CA TYR A 157 13.71 7.13 -5.57
C TYR A 157 13.25 5.67 -5.76
N SER A 158 13.95 4.87 -6.57
CA SER A 158 13.56 3.48 -6.86
C SER A 158 13.45 2.60 -5.62
N ALA A 159 14.35 2.77 -4.65
CA ALA A 159 14.33 2.02 -3.39
C ALA A 159 13.05 2.31 -2.58
N ILE A 160 12.79 3.58 -2.29
CA ILE A 160 11.61 3.99 -1.52
C ILE A 160 10.30 3.67 -2.24
N LEU A 161 10.26 3.84 -3.56
CA LEU A 161 9.09 3.49 -4.36
C LEU A 161 8.87 1.98 -4.38
N SER A 162 9.89 1.14 -4.23
CA SER A 162 9.70 -0.31 -4.19
C SER A 162 8.98 -0.77 -2.92
N GLU A 163 9.16 -0.05 -1.81
CA GLU A 163 8.52 -0.30 -0.52
C GLU A 163 7.03 0.15 -0.48
N HIS A 164 6.64 1.10 -1.32
CA HIS A 164 5.29 1.67 -1.32
C HIS A 164 4.43 1.08 -2.44
N PRO A 165 3.35 0.33 -2.16
CA PRO A 165 2.53 -0.28 -3.21
C PRO A 165 1.87 0.74 -4.13
N ALA A 166 1.48 0.29 -5.33
CA ALA A 166 0.72 1.13 -6.24
C ALA A 166 -0.68 1.42 -5.63
N GLY A 167 -1.11 2.68 -5.73
CA GLY A 167 -2.35 3.15 -5.11
C GLY A 167 -2.38 4.66 -4.95
N VAL A 168 -3.34 5.13 -4.14
CA VAL A 168 -3.59 6.55 -3.91
C VAL A 168 -3.15 6.93 -2.50
N TYR A 169 -2.32 7.96 -2.43
CA TYR A 169 -1.71 8.52 -1.24
C TYR A 169 -2.11 9.98 -1.08
N PHE A 170 -1.80 10.56 0.07
CA PHE A 170 -2.04 11.98 0.34
C PHE A 170 -0.97 12.58 1.25
N GLY A 171 -0.90 13.90 1.26
CA GLY A 171 0.09 14.62 2.04
C GLY A 171 0.19 16.09 1.65
N TRP A 172 1.40 16.62 1.78
CA TRP A 172 1.72 18.01 1.51
C TRP A 172 2.67 18.12 0.33
N ALA A 173 2.53 19.21 -0.42
CA ALA A 173 3.30 19.52 -1.61
C ALA A 173 3.84 20.95 -1.50
N GLY A 174 5.15 21.10 -1.41
CA GLY A 174 5.86 22.36 -1.49
C GLY A 174 6.28 22.63 -2.92
N LEU A 175 5.72 23.69 -3.52
CA LEU A 175 6.07 24.13 -4.87
C LEU A 175 6.93 25.38 -4.77
N SER A 176 8.17 25.28 -5.25
CA SER A 176 9.19 26.32 -5.08
C SER A 176 8.71 27.67 -5.59
N GLY A 177 8.81 28.71 -4.75
CA GLY A 177 8.34 30.07 -5.06
C GLY A 177 6.82 30.26 -5.07
N ARG A 178 6.01 29.21 -4.89
CA ARG A 178 4.54 29.29 -4.88
C ARG A 178 3.89 28.93 -3.55
N GLY A 179 4.54 28.10 -2.72
CA GLY A 179 4.10 27.78 -1.36
C GLY A 179 3.72 26.31 -1.16
N VAL A 180 3.05 26.03 -0.03
CA VAL A 180 2.69 24.67 0.40
C VAL A 180 1.19 24.41 0.20
N TYR A 181 0.88 23.27 -0.42
CA TYR A 181 -0.46 22.85 -0.79
C TYR A 181 -0.75 21.45 -0.27
N LYS A 182 -2.03 21.16 -0.01
CA LYS A 182 -2.49 19.77 0.17
C LYS A 182 -2.38 19.04 -1.16
N MET A 183 -2.11 17.74 -1.13
CA MET A 183 -2.08 16.91 -2.34
C MET A 183 -2.75 15.56 -2.14
N VAL A 184 -3.23 15.03 -3.27
CA VAL A 184 -3.50 13.59 -3.47
C VAL A 184 -2.51 13.11 -4.51
N MET A 185 -1.97 11.90 -4.37
CA MET A 185 -0.96 11.38 -5.28
C MET A 185 -1.27 9.95 -5.70
N SER A 186 -1.22 9.70 -7.00
CA SER A 186 -1.27 8.34 -7.53
C SER A 186 0.15 7.81 -7.70
N ILE A 187 0.41 6.61 -7.18
CA ILE A 187 1.57 5.79 -7.54
C ILE A 187 1.05 4.65 -8.41
N GLY A 188 1.49 4.60 -9.66
CA GLY A 188 1.07 3.57 -10.62
C GLY A 188 2.26 2.88 -11.28
N TRP A 189 1.99 2.05 -12.28
CA TRP A 189 3.01 1.41 -13.11
C TRP A 189 3.06 2.00 -14.51
N ASN A 190 4.26 2.16 -15.06
CA ASN A 190 4.47 2.68 -16.40
C ASN A 190 4.33 1.57 -17.47
N PRO A 191 3.28 1.59 -18.32
CA PRO A 191 3.09 0.56 -19.36
C PRO A 191 4.15 0.57 -20.45
N PHE A 192 4.79 1.73 -20.70
CA PHE A 192 5.81 1.88 -21.74
C PHE A 192 7.15 1.24 -21.37
N PHE A 193 7.35 0.95 -20.09
CA PHE A 193 8.55 0.29 -19.56
C PHE A 193 8.19 -1.11 -19.04
N ASN A 194 7.32 -1.86 -19.74
CA ASN A 194 6.90 -3.21 -19.33
C ASN A 194 6.43 -3.31 -17.86
N ASN A 195 5.86 -2.23 -17.31
CA ASN A 195 5.50 -2.09 -15.90
C ASN A 195 6.67 -2.45 -14.96
N THR A 196 7.91 -2.04 -15.27
CA THR A 196 9.06 -2.20 -14.37
C THR A 196 9.31 -0.97 -13.50
N GLU A 197 8.86 0.20 -13.95
CA GLU A 197 9.01 1.46 -13.23
C GLU A 197 7.67 2.01 -12.77
N LYS A 198 7.66 2.58 -11.56
CA LYS A 198 6.49 3.26 -11.01
C LYS A 198 6.40 4.68 -11.53
N THR A 199 5.18 5.17 -11.71
CA THR A 199 4.88 6.58 -12.00
C THR A 199 4.36 7.26 -10.76
N ILE A 200 4.63 8.56 -10.62
CA ILE A 200 4.20 9.38 -9.50
C ILE A 200 3.46 10.59 -10.05
N GLU A 201 2.17 10.70 -9.72
CA GLU A 201 1.27 11.70 -10.29
C GLU A 201 0.51 12.43 -9.16
N PRO A 202 1.14 13.40 -8.48
CA PRO A 202 0.47 14.27 -7.51
C PRO A 202 -0.49 15.23 -8.21
N TRP A 203 -1.66 15.41 -7.60
CA TRP A 203 -2.58 16.50 -7.83
C TRP A 203 -2.53 17.43 -6.62
N LEU A 204 -1.96 18.63 -6.83
CA LEU A 204 -2.00 19.70 -5.84
C LEU A 204 -3.43 20.24 -5.80
N LEU A 205 -4.02 20.27 -4.61
CA LEU A 205 -5.42 20.65 -4.40
C LEU A 205 -5.59 22.18 -4.41
N HIS A 206 -5.21 22.78 -5.53
CA HIS A 206 -5.24 24.21 -5.79
C HIS A 206 -5.47 24.49 -7.28
N ASP A 207 -6.10 25.62 -7.57
CA ASP A 207 -6.39 26.06 -8.93
C ASP A 207 -5.28 27.01 -9.42
N PHE A 208 -4.37 26.49 -10.23
CA PHE A 208 -3.30 27.28 -10.85
C PHE A 208 -3.75 27.84 -12.21
N ASN A 209 -3.43 29.11 -12.47
CA ASN A 209 -3.70 29.76 -13.76
C ASN A 209 -2.67 29.40 -14.84
N GLU A 210 -1.52 28.84 -14.44
CA GLU A 210 -0.38 28.58 -15.31
C GLU A 210 0.25 27.22 -14.99
N ASP A 211 0.87 26.62 -16.00
CA ASP A 211 1.66 25.41 -15.84
C ASP A 211 2.98 25.71 -15.13
N PHE A 212 3.47 24.75 -14.36
CA PHE A 212 4.71 24.85 -13.58
C PHE A 212 5.69 23.71 -13.93
N TYR A 213 5.75 23.33 -15.21
CA TYR A 213 6.73 22.33 -15.66
C TYR A 213 8.15 22.84 -15.46
N GLY A 214 9.02 21.98 -14.95
CA GLY A 214 10.41 22.29 -14.61
C GLY A 214 10.58 23.01 -13.27
N GLU A 215 9.50 23.42 -12.59
CA GLU A 215 9.59 23.93 -11.23
C GLU A 215 9.82 22.78 -10.24
N GLU A 216 10.59 23.05 -9.19
CA GLU A 216 10.88 22.09 -8.12
C GLU A 216 9.64 21.87 -7.24
N LEU A 217 9.24 20.61 -7.13
CA LEU A 217 8.12 20.14 -6.33
C LEU A 217 8.62 19.12 -5.31
N HIS A 218 8.33 19.38 -4.03
CA HIS A 218 8.69 18.52 -2.91
C HIS A 218 7.44 17.99 -2.24
N LEU A 219 7.36 16.68 -2.06
CA LEU A 219 6.21 15.99 -1.48
C LEU A 219 6.58 15.37 -0.14
N VAL A 220 5.74 15.59 0.86
CA VAL A 220 5.74 14.84 2.12
C VAL A 220 4.48 14.01 2.16
N VAL A 221 4.63 12.70 1.98
CA VAL A 221 3.54 11.73 1.96
C VAL A 221 3.29 11.25 3.37
N VAL A 222 2.05 11.33 3.86
CA VAL A 222 1.73 11.08 5.28
C VAL A 222 0.73 9.95 5.49
N GLY A 223 0.17 9.42 4.41
CA GLY A 223 -0.77 8.31 4.51
C GLY A 223 -1.26 7.78 3.18
N TYR A 224 -1.99 6.67 3.28
CA TYR A 224 -2.57 5.90 2.19
C TYR A 224 -4.09 6.02 2.21
N ILE A 225 -4.72 6.11 1.03
CA ILE A 225 -6.19 6.14 0.90
C ILE A 225 -6.68 4.75 0.46
N ARG A 226 -6.23 4.27 -0.70
CA ARG A 226 -6.76 3.05 -1.34
C ARG A 226 -5.83 2.47 -2.42
N PRO A 227 -6.02 1.19 -2.80
CA PRO A 227 -5.36 0.61 -3.96
C PRO A 227 -5.80 1.25 -5.29
N GLU A 228 -5.01 0.97 -6.33
CA GLU A 228 -5.44 1.15 -7.70
C GLU A 228 -6.72 0.34 -7.96
N ALA A 229 -7.63 0.93 -8.74
CA ALA A 229 -8.89 0.30 -9.07
C ALA A 229 -9.16 0.47 -10.57
N THR A 230 -9.80 -0.54 -11.16
CA THR A 230 -10.35 -0.44 -12.52
C THR A 230 -11.76 0.13 -12.44
N PHE A 231 -12.09 1.02 -13.36
CA PHE A 231 -13.39 1.69 -13.41
C PHE A 231 -14.12 1.32 -14.69
N SER A 232 -15.43 1.13 -14.57
CA SER A 232 -16.30 0.79 -15.72
C SER A 232 -16.53 1.97 -16.67
N SER A 233 -16.32 3.20 -16.20
CA SER A 233 -16.44 4.42 -17.00
C SER A 233 -15.50 5.53 -16.53
N LEU A 234 -15.32 6.53 -17.39
CA LEU A 234 -14.55 7.73 -17.08
C LEU A 234 -15.18 8.54 -15.95
N GLU A 235 -16.51 8.63 -15.91
CA GLU A 235 -17.26 9.32 -14.87
C GLU A 235 -17.06 8.66 -13.51
N ALA A 236 -17.05 7.32 -13.46
CA ALA A 236 -16.78 6.58 -12.23
C ALA A 236 -15.35 6.84 -11.71
N LEU A 237 -14.37 6.91 -12.62
CA LEU A 237 -12.99 7.28 -12.29
C LEU A 237 -12.92 8.70 -11.72
N ILE A 238 -13.51 9.68 -12.40
CA ILE A 238 -13.51 11.09 -11.96
C ILE A 238 -14.19 11.23 -10.61
N ALA A 239 -15.37 10.61 -10.43
CA ALA A 239 -16.10 10.63 -9.18
C ALA A 239 -15.25 10.08 -8.03
N LYS A 240 -14.50 8.99 -8.28
CA LYS A 240 -13.62 8.41 -7.27
C LYS A 240 -12.44 9.31 -6.94
N ILE A 241 -11.81 9.95 -7.93
CA ILE A 241 -10.72 10.90 -7.69
C ILE A 241 -11.19 12.10 -6.85
N HIS A 242 -12.40 12.61 -7.10
CA HIS A 242 -12.98 13.67 -6.26
C HIS A 242 -13.34 13.21 -4.85
N GLU A 243 -13.70 11.94 -4.66
CA GLU A 243 -13.86 11.34 -3.33
C GLU A 243 -12.51 11.30 -2.60
N ASP A 244 -11.44 10.85 -3.27
CA ASP A 244 -10.09 10.81 -2.72
C ASP A 244 -9.61 12.21 -2.29
N ARG A 245 -9.88 13.24 -3.11
CA ARG A 245 -9.66 14.65 -2.76
C ARG A 245 -10.36 15.04 -1.46
N LYS A 246 -11.67 14.75 -1.33
CA LYS A 246 -12.44 15.10 -0.13
C LYS A 246 -11.96 14.36 1.12
N ILE A 247 -11.46 13.14 0.96
CA ILE A 247 -10.82 12.37 2.03
C ILE A 247 -9.54 13.08 2.47
N ALA A 248 -8.64 13.37 1.55
CA ALA A 248 -7.37 14.06 1.84
C ALA A 248 -7.58 15.46 2.45
N GLU A 249 -8.51 16.25 1.92
CA GLU A 249 -8.81 17.60 2.43
C GLU A 249 -9.22 17.56 3.90
N ARG A 250 -10.07 16.60 4.29
CA ARG A 250 -10.52 16.42 5.68
C ARG A 250 -9.42 15.85 6.56
N ALA A 251 -8.74 14.80 6.10
CA ALA A 251 -7.68 14.14 6.86
C ALA A 251 -6.54 15.12 7.20
N LEU A 252 -6.08 15.93 6.24
CA LEU A 252 -4.93 16.84 6.43
C LEU A 252 -5.20 17.98 7.44
N GLU A 253 -6.43 18.19 7.89
CA GLU A 253 -6.75 19.11 8.99
C GLU A 253 -6.58 18.47 10.38
N LEU A 254 -6.43 17.14 10.47
CA LEU A 254 -6.23 16.46 11.75
C LEU A 254 -4.82 16.74 12.27
N PRO A 255 -4.63 16.96 13.60
CA PRO A 255 -3.33 17.35 14.18
C PRO A 255 -2.16 16.43 13.81
N GLN A 256 -2.42 15.11 13.69
CA GLN A 256 -1.39 14.12 13.35
C GLN A 256 -0.82 14.28 11.93
N TYR A 257 -1.57 14.90 11.02
CA TYR A 257 -1.16 15.15 9.64
C TYR A 257 -0.83 16.62 9.38
N LEU A 258 -1.56 17.54 10.04
CA LEU A 258 -1.38 18.98 9.91
C LEU A 258 0.02 19.44 10.30
N LYS A 259 0.64 18.78 11.29
CA LYS A 259 2.01 19.07 11.73
C LYS A 259 3.07 18.96 10.63
N TYR A 260 2.79 18.22 9.54
CA TYR A 260 3.71 18.07 8.41
C TYR A 260 3.56 19.17 7.35
N LYS A 261 2.61 20.10 7.52
CA LYS A 261 2.49 21.26 6.64
C LYS A 261 3.74 22.14 6.66
N ASP A 262 4.38 22.22 7.83
CA ASP A 262 5.57 23.03 8.08
C ASP A 262 6.85 22.17 8.03
N ASP A 263 6.81 21.01 7.36
CA ASP A 263 7.98 20.15 7.22
C ASP A 263 9.07 20.83 6.37
N PRO A 264 10.33 20.91 6.84
CA PRO A 264 11.41 21.59 6.12
C PRO A 264 11.67 21.07 4.71
N TYR A 265 11.32 19.80 4.43
CA TYR A 265 11.47 19.24 3.08
C TYR A 265 10.59 19.95 2.05
N LEU A 266 9.47 20.56 2.46
CA LEU A 266 8.56 21.29 1.57
C LEU A 266 9.11 22.65 1.13
N GLU A 267 10.02 23.24 1.91
CA GLU A 267 10.66 24.52 1.60
C GLU A 267 12.02 24.37 0.89
N SER A 268 12.52 23.14 0.82
CA SER A 268 13.83 22.80 0.27
C SER A 268 13.93 23.16 -1.21
N SER A 269 14.34 24.38 -1.56
CA SER A 269 15.05 24.60 -2.81
C SER A 269 16.37 23.84 -2.70
N LEU A 270 16.51 22.66 -3.31
CA LEU A 270 17.76 21.92 -3.25
C LEU A 270 18.86 22.70 -4.00
N HIS A 271 19.57 23.55 -3.27
CA HIS A 271 21.03 23.54 -3.31
C HIS A 271 21.49 22.31 -2.52
N GLN A 272 21.41 21.12 -3.14
CA GLN A 272 22.21 20.00 -2.68
C GLN A 272 23.60 20.18 -3.30
N GLU A 273 24.47 20.87 -2.55
CA GLU A 273 25.92 20.85 -2.81
C GLU A 273 26.50 19.49 -2.40
N ASN A 274 27.24 18.91 -3.35
CA ASN A 274 28.24 17.85 -3.29
C ASN A 274 27.79 16.38 -3.36
#